data_AF-A0A2K1NXW8-F1
#
_entry.id   AF-A0A2K1NXW8-F1
#
_cell.length_a   1.000
_cell.length_b   1.000
_cell.length_c   1.000
_cell.angle_alpha   90.00
_cell.angle_beta   90.00
_cell.angle_gamma   90.00
#
_symmetry.space_group_name_H-M   'P 1'
#
loop_
_entity.id
_entity.type
_entity.pdbx_description
1 polymer ?
#
loop_
_entity_poly.entity_id
_entity_poly.type
_entity_poly.pdbx_seq_one_letter_code
_entity_poly.pdbx_strand_id
1 'polypeptide(L)' 'MEDILKAASQFGEVYGIIGGLHSTPAESLEGFKLICATHCTEQKDQIKQIYPNAYLEGGAGRIIEI' A
#
# COMPACT_ATOMS: atom_id res chain seq x y z
N MET A 1 -1.48 -3.04 -11.36
CA MET A 1 -2.21 -2.60 -10.15
C MET A 1 -3.71 -2.68 -10.39
N GLU A 2 -4.24 -2.04 -11.44
CA GLU A 2 -5.68 -2.02 -11.76
C GLU A 2 -6.36 -3.40 -11.71
N ASP A 3 -5.79 -4.42 -12.35
CA ASP A 3 -6.37 -5.78 -12.34
C ASP A 3 -6.47 -6.39 -10.93
N ILE A 4 -5.46 -6.15 -10.09
CA ILE A 4 -5.42 -6.63 -8.71
C ILE A 4 -6.52 -5.93 -7.89
N LEU A 5 -6.64 -4.61 -8.02
CA LEU A 5 -7.67 -3.83 -7.32
C LEU A 5 -9.07 -4.21 -7.78
N LYS A 6 -9.26 -4.42 -9.08
CA LYS A 6 -10.54 -4.87 -9.65
C LYS A 6 -10.93 -6.26 -9.16
N ALA A 7 -9.97 -7.17 -9.00
CA ALA A 7 -10.24 -8.48 -8.43
C ALA A 7 -10.58 -8.39 -6.93
N ALA A 8 -9.81 -7.60 -6.16
CA ALA A 8 -10.00 -7.43 -4.73
C ALA A 8 -11.34 -6.74 -4.39
N SER A 9 -11.77 -5.77 -5.21
CA SER A 9 -13.00 -5.00 -4.98
C SER A 9 -14.28 -5.84 -5.07
N GLN A 10 -14.20 -7.05 -5.66
CA GLN A 10 -15.30 -8.01 -5.66
C GLN A 10 -15.62 -8.53 -4.24
N PHE A 11 -14.68 -8.40 -3.31
CA PHE A 11 -14.83 -8.85 -1.92
C PHE A 11 -15.19 -7.71 -0.95
N GLY A 12 -15.24 -6.46 -1.41
CA GLY A 12 -15.57 -5.28 -0.59
C GLY A 12 -14.75 -4.03 -0.96
N GLU A 13 -14.85 -2.98 -0.14
CA GLU A 13 -13.97 -1.81 -0.27
C GLU A 13 -12.53 -2.22 0.03
N VAL A 14 -11.61 -1.92 -0.89
CA VAL A 14 -10.20 -2.23 -0.67
C VAL A 14 -9.62 -1.20 0.30
N TYR A 15 -9.50 -1.58 1.58
CA TYR A 15 -9.09 -0.68 2.66
C TYR A 15 -7.61 -0.28 2.60
N GLY A 16 -6.73 -1.22 2.27
CA GLY A 16 -5.29 -0.98 2.28
C GLY A 16 -4.47 -2.02 1.54
N ILE A 17 -3.17 -1.74 1.42
CA ILE A 17 -2.20 -2.58 0.72
C ILE A 17 -0.93 -2.78 1.56
N ILE A 18 -0.45 -4.01 1.63
CA ILE A 18 0.72 -4.41 2.44
C ILE A 18 1.61 -5.31 1.59
N GLY A 19 2.90 -4.98 1.47
CA GLY A 19 3.88 -5.84 0.79
C GLY A 19 4.90 -5.10 -0.07
N GLY A 20 5.57 -5.85 -0.95
CA GLY A 20 6.51 -5.31 -1.94
C GLY A 20 5.80 -4.81 -3.18
N LEU A 21 5.85 -3.50 -3.40
CA LEU A 21 5.09 -2.83 -4.46
C LEU A 21 5.91 -2.66 -5.76
N HIS A 22 7.17 -3.09 -5.79
CA HIS A 22 8.06 -2.94 -6.96
C HIS A 22 8.04 -1.48 -7.47
N SER A 23 7.86 -1.29 -8.78
CA SER A 23 7.77 0.00 -9.46
C SER A 23 6.34 0.58 -9.53
N THR A 24 5.47 0.21 -8.58
CA THR A 24 4.10 0.74 -8.52
C THR A 24 4.12 2.26 -8.34
N PRO A 25 3.48 3.05 -9.23
CA PRO A 25 3.37 4.50 -9.09
C PRO A 25 2.57 4.87 -7.83
N ALA A 26 3.03 5.89 -7.11
CA ALA A 26 2.37 6.34 -5.89
C ALA A 26 0.91 6.75 -6.14
N GLU A 27 0.61 7.39 -7.26
CA GLU A 27 -0.72 7.86 -7.64
C GLU A 27 -1.75 6.72 -7.69
N SER A 28 -1.31 5.50 -8.00
CA SER A 28 -2.19 4.32 -8.01
C SER A 28 -2.62 3.85 -6.61
N LEU A 29 -2.09 4.47 -5.56
CA LEU A 29 -2.39 4.19 -4.16
C LEU A 29 -3.37 5.21 -3.56
N GLU A 30 -3.89 6.14 -4.37
CA GLU A 30 -4.88 7.11 -3.93
C GLU A 30 -6.14 6.44 -3.36
N GLY A 31 -6.65 6.99 -2.26
CA GLY A 31 -7.86 6.50 -1.60
C GLY A 31 -7.64 5.38 -0.58
N PHE A 32 -6.45 4.75 -0.53
CA PHE A 32 -6.14 3.80 0.52
C PHE A 32 -6.07 4.46 1.90
N LYS A 33 -6.67 3.78 2.89
CA LYS A 33 -6.59 4.17 4.31
C LYS A 33 -5.37 3.58 5.00
N LEU A 34 -4.75 2.55 4.40
CA LEU A 34 -3.56 1.90 4.90
C LEU A 34 -2.61 1.51 3.76
N ILE A 35 -1.34 1.95 3.85
CA ILE A 35 -0.27 1.61 2.91
C ILE A 35 0.95 1.16 3.72
N CYS A 36 1.35 -0.10 3.57
CA CYS A 36 2.56 -0.64 4.19
C CYS A 36 3.49 -1.20 3.11
N ALA A 37 4.24 -0.30 2.48
CA ALA A 37 5.21 -0.63 1.43
C ALA A 37 6.53 -1.15 2.01
N THR A 38 6.97 -2.34 1.59
CA THR A 38 8.12 -3.04 2.20
C THR A 38 9.03 -3.71 1.17
N HIS A 39 10.21 -4.20 1.61
CA HIS A 39 11.12 -5.02 0.82
C HIS A 39 11.44 -4.44 -0.57
N CYS A 40 10.88 -5.02 -1.65
CA CYS A 40 11.13 -4.68 -3.05
C CYS A 40 10.45 -3.39 -3.55
N THR A 41 9.80 -2.58 -2.71
CA THR A 41 9.24 -1.31 -3.17
C THR A 41 10.33 -0.31 -3.52
N GLU A 42 10.38 0.11 -4.79
CA GLU A 42 11.38 1.07 -5.29
C GLU A 42 11.09 2.50 -4.80
N GLN A 43 9.82 2.93 -4.87
CA GLN A 43 9.41 4.31 -4.59
C GLN A 43 8.94 4.52 -3.13
N LYS A 44 9.53 3.81 -2.16
CA LYS A 44 9.02 3.77 -0.77
C LYS A 44 8.96 5.16 -0.13
N ASP A 45 10.02 5.96 -0.26
CA ASP A 45 10.09 7.30 0.33
C ASP A 45 9.08 8.27 -0.31
N GLN A 46 8.89 8.18 -1.63
CA GLN A 46 7.92 8.99 -2.36
C GLN A 46 6.49 8.65 -1.91
N ILE A 47 6.15 7.36 -1.79
CA ILE A 47 4.84 6.90 -1.32
C ILE A 47 4.56 7.41 0.10
N LYS A 48 5.56 7.33 0.98
CA LYS A 48 5.47 7.85 2.37
C LYS A 48 5.27 9.36 2.41
N GLN A 49 5.90 10.11 1.52
CA GLN A 49 5.76 11.57 1.43
C GLN A 49 4.38 12.00 0.90
N ILE A 50 3.82 11.28 -0.07
CA ILE A 50 2.53 11.62 -0.67
C ILE A 50 1.36 11.22 0.24
N TYR A 51 1.47 10.08 0.95
CA TYR A 51 0.39 9.54 1.79
C TYR A 51 0.78 9.37 3.26
N PRO A 52 1.25 10.43 3.96
CA PRO A 52 1.81 10.31 5.31
C PRO A 52 0.80 9.80 6.34
N ASN A 53 -0.49 10.05 6.13
CA ASN A 53 -1.55 9.64 7.06
C ASN A 53 -1.98 8.17 6.88
N ALA A 54 -1.85 7.63 5.67
CA ALA A 54 -2.17 6.23 5.37
C ALA A 54 -0.94 5.31 5.49
N TYR A 55 0.26 5.89 5.45
CA TYR A 55 1.50 5.12 5.43
C TYR A 55 1.88 4.56 6.81
N LEU A 56 2.15 3.27 6.87
CA LEU A 56 2.71 2.58 8.04
C LEU A 56 4.05 1.92 7.69
N GLU A 57 5.04 2.12 8.54
CA GLU A 57 6.31 1.38 8.47
C GLU A 57 6.06 -0.11 8.71
N GLY A 58 6.48 -0.93 7.74
CA GLY A 58 6.47 -2.39 7.86
C GLY A 58 7.79 -2.94 8.40
N GLY A 59 7.87 -4.25 8.55
CA GLY A 59 9.08 -4.92 9.01
C GLY A 59 8.81 -6.35 9.50
N ALA A 60 9.87 -7.14 9.64
CA ALA A 60 9.75 -8.48 10.22
C ALA A 60 9.19 -8.38 11.65
N GLY A 61 8.17 -9.18 11.95
CA GLY A 61 7.50 -9.16 13.25
C GLY A 61 6.56 -7.95 13.47
N ARG A 62 6.29 -7.14 12.44
CA ARG A 62 5.34 -6.03 12.55
C ARG A 62 3.91 -6.58 12.71
N ILE A 63 3.22 -6.05 13.72
CA ILE A 63 1.78 -6.24 13.91
C ILE A 63 1.06 -4.99 13.39
N ILE A 64 0.00 -5.21 12.61
CA ILE A 64 -0.88 -4.17 12.07
C ILE A 64 -2.28 -4.46 12.58
N GLU A 65 -2.86 -3.48 13.28
CA GLU A 65 -4.24 -3.52 13.80
C GLU A 65 -5.13 -2.64 12.91
N ILE A 66 -6.35 -3.11 12.63
CA ILE A 66 -7.28 -2.55 11.63
C ILE A 66 -8.68 -2.43 12.22
#